data_AF-A0A0N7ELG8-F1
#
_entry.id   AF-A0A0N7ELG8-F1
#
_cell.length_a   1.000
_cell.length_b   1.000
_cell.length_c   1.000
_cell.angle_alpha   90.00
_cell.angle_beta   90.00
_cell.angle_gamma   90.00
#
_symmetry.space_group_name_H-M   'P 1'
#
loop_
_entity.id
_entity.type
_entity.pdbx_description
1 polymer ?
#
loop_
_entity_poly.entity_id
_entity_poly.type
_entity_poly.pdbx_seq_one_letter_code
_entity_poly.pdbx_strand_id
1 'polypeptide(L)'
;MRRSLLILLVCVAGAFAGCSEDDQIECRTDSRCTRIGYICDGDNDCGDYSDEESGLCGVWRNDDCARGDVRCTRNGDTSCITIREYCHKTNPPCSGDLDMRLCQMLAEEKLQNLEDIILPRDRAEFQDGGEVITQNLNDTLVSGTDFDYLVPHTIKHDDCPNLYTKVGDICVSLFFIGNMTWGEANQFCEVIGGKLFTPEKSEELDILGRHMREHPISSDFWIGGNFYNNTHGWRWTDGRAMELSTYHWALRHDSTCYQRELNWEHRNVKVDANDGVCYSYFQAPWVSNPYGSCVAMTYKRFYYLSDEDCGQKKSPLCKIVKA
;
A
#
# COMPACT_ATOMS: atom_id res chain seq x y z
N MET A 1 4.77 13.46 74.78
CA MET A 1 5.56 14.19 73.77
C MET A 1 5.20 13.64 72.39
N ARG A 2 4.23 14.27 71.71
CA ARG A 2 3.86 13.94 70.31
C ARG A 2 4.79 14.73 69.39
N ARG A 3 5.58 14.06 68.57
CA ARG A 3 6.38 14.69 67.50
C ARG A 3 5.57 14.61 66.21
N SER A 4 4.95 15.71 65.83
CA SER A 4 4.32 15.88 64.52
C SER A 4 5.41 16.06 63.47
N LEU A 5 5.47 15.16 62.48
CA LEU A 5 6.34 15.27 61.32
C LEU A 5 5.59 16.12 60.27
N LEU A 6 6.05 17.34 60.03
CA LEU A 6 5.60 18.19 58.92
C LEU A 6 6.31 17.74 57.64
N ILE A 7 5.58 17.12 56.72
CA ILE A 7 6.06 16.84 55.36
C ILE A 7 5.82 18.11 54.55
N LEU A 8 6.90 18.81 54.22
CA LEU A 8 6.90 19.98 53.35
C LEU A 8 6.75 19.48 51.90
N LEU A 9 5.53 19.55 51.36
CA LEU A 9 5.25 19.22 49.96
C LEU A 9 5.69 20.40 49.09
N VAL A 10 6.93 20.36 48.60
CA VAL A 10 7.43 21.33 47.63
C VAL A 10 6.83 20.97 46.27
N CYS A 11 5.74 21.65 45.90
CA CYS A 11 5.30 21.69 44.50
C CYS A 11 6.36 22.47 43.70
N VAL A 12 7.26 21.75 43.05
CA VAL A 12 7.99 22.30 41.90
C VAL A 12 6.98 22.34 40.75
N ALA A 13 6.18 23.41 40.71
CA ALA A 13 5.51 23.79 39.47
C ALA A 13 6.60 24.33 38.55
N GLY A 14 7.23 23.44 37.78
CA GLY A 14 7.99 23.86 36.61
C GLY A 14 7.00 24.56 35.68
N ALA A 15 7.11 25.87 35.57
CA ALA A 15 6.47 26.60 34.49
C ALA A 15 7.09 26.06 33.19
N PHE A 16 6.35 25.24 32.45
CA PHE A 16 6.68 24.98 31.07
C PHE A 16 6.56 26.32 30.33
N ALA A 17 7.71 26.92 30.02
CA ALA A 17 7.79 28.07 29.13
C ALA A 17 7.64 27.57 27.70
N GLY A 18 6.44 27.12 27.33
CA GLY A 18 6.06 26.88 25.95
C GLY A 18 5.60 28.19 25.31
N CYS A 19 5.70 28.30 23.99
CA CYS A 19 5.14 29.43 23.25
C CYS A 19 3.61 29.48 23.45
N SER A 20 3.05 30.68 23.63
CA SER A 20 1.66 30.84 24.12
C SER A 20 0.60 30.75 23.02
N GLU A 21 0.99 30.79 21.75
CA GLU A 21 0.08 30.70 20.60
C GLU A 21 0.30 29.39 19.84
N ASP A 22 -0.77 28.78 19.35
CA ASP A 22 -0.69 27.51 18.63
C ASP A 22 0.21 27.63 17.39
N ASP A 23 0.26 28.75 16.67
CA ASP A 23 1.07 28.91 15.45
C ASP A 23 2.55 29.27 15.69
N GLN A 24 3.02 29.19 16.95
CA GLN A 24 4.39 29.50 17.35
C GLN A 24 5.22 28.26 17.67
N ILE A 25 6.54 28.40 17.54
CA ILE A 25 7.53 27.38 17.90
C ILE A 25 8.73 28.03 18.58
N GLU A 26 9.32 27.36 19.58
CA GLU A 26 10.51 27.86 20.28
C GLU A 26 11.74 27.74 19.35
N CYS A 27 12.57 28.78 19.34
CA CYS A 27 13.87 28.75 18.67
C CYS A 27 14.84 27.79 19.38
N ARG A 28 15.92 27.41 18.68
CA ARG A 28 16.83 26.38 19.18
C ARG A 28 17.60 26.81 20.41
N THR A 29 18.23 27.99 20.35
CA THR A 29 19.20 28.45 21.35
C THR A 29 18.56 29.34 22.42
N ASP A 30 17.67 30.22 21.98
CA ASP A 30 16.98 31.18 22.86
C ASP A 30 15.52 30.77 23.03
N SER A 31 14.92 31.02 24.21
CA SER A 31 13.47 30.85 24.46
C SER A 31 12.60 31.92 23.77
N ARG A 32 13.04 32.36 22.58
CA ARG A 32 12.25 33.16 21.65
C ARG A 32 11.30 32.24 20.90
N CYS A 33 10.16 32.79 20.52
CA CYS A 33 9.18 32.09 19.70
C CYS A 33 9.14 32.74 18.32
N THR A 34 9.20 31.93 17.27
CA THR A 34 8.91 32.36 15.90
C THR A 34 7.61 31.71 15.43
N ARG A 35 6.98 32.27 14.39
CA ARG A 35 5.77 31.68 13.79
C ARG A 35 6.18 30.59 12.81
N ILE A 36 5.39 29.52 12.75
CA ILE A 36 5.63 28.41 11.82
C ILE A 36 5.70 28.89 10.36
N GLY A 37 4.93 29.92 10.00
CA GLY A 37 4.96 30.51 8.65
C GLY A 37 6.22 31.31 8.31
N TYR A 38 7.01 31.71 9.32
CA TYR A 38 8.27 32.44 9.15
C TYR A 38 9.49 31.50 9.07
N ILE A 39 9.29 30.20 9.30
CA ILE A 39 10.38 29.24 9.14
C ILE A 39 10.82 29.21 7.69
N CYS A 40 12.12 29.33 7.51
CA CYS A 40 12.80 29.30 6.25
C CYS A 40 12.30 30.38 5.31
N ASP A 41 11.92 31.57 5.78
CA ASP A 41 11.46 32.72 5.02
C ASP A 41 12.48 33.64 4.39
N GLY A 42 13.73 33.50 4.82
CA GLY A 42 14.88 34.29 4.40
C GLY A 42 15.23 35.40 5.39
N ASP A 43 14.41 35.62 6.41
CA ASP A 43 14.68 36.52 7.53
C ASP A 43 15.06 35.72 8.79
N ASN A 44 15.93 36.27 9.64
CA ASN A 44 16.37 35.62 10.88
C ASN A 44 15.46 36.02 12.04
N ASP A 45 14.28 35.43 12.11
CA ASP A 45 13.25 35.65 13.12
C ASP A 45 13.57 34.99 14.45
N CYS A 46 14.50 34.03 14.49
CA CYS A 46 15.00 33.47 15.75
C CYS A 46 16.18 34.25 16.34
N GLY A 47 16.90 35.04 15.54
CA GLY A 47 18.13 35.73 15.93
C GLY A 47 19.36 34.81 15.96
N ASP A 48 19.19 33.50 16.07
CA ASP A 48 20.22 32.47 16.07
C ASP A 48 20.29 31.68 14.75
N TYR A 49 19.54 32.09 13.72
CA TYR A 49 19.43 31.45 12.39
C TYR A 49 18.86 30.03 12.38
N SER A 50 18.25 29.56 13.48
CA SER A 50 17.72 28.19 13.53
C SER A 50 16.48 27.97 12.67
N ASP A 51 15.76 29.04 12.37
CA ASP A 51 14.65 29.11 11.42
C ASP A 51 15.10 29.13 9.96
N GLU A 52 16.35 29.51 9.69
CA GLU A 52 16.93 29.63 8.32
C GLU A 52 18.02 28.61 8.04
N GLU A 53 18.13 27.58 8.87
CA GLU A 53 19.15 26.56 8.72
C GLU A 53 18.97 25.77 7.41
N SER A 54 20.05 25.59 6.65
CA SER A 54 19.99 24.95 5.33
C SER A 54 19.44 23.52 5.35
N GLY A 55 19.76 22.73 6.38
CA GLY A 55 19.26 21.37 6.56
C GLY A 55 17.75 21.34 6.80
N LEU A 56 17.26 22.24 7.66
CA LEU A 56 15.83 22.42 7.91
C LEU A 56 15.11 22.92 6.65
N CYS A 57 15.64 23.95 5.99
CA CYS A 57 14.99 24.57 4.83
C CYS A 57 14.97 23.70 3.58
N GLY A 58 15.91 22.76 3.46
CA GLY A 58 15.91 21.77 2.38
C GLY A 58 14.74 20.79 2.46
N VAL A 59 14.23 20.49 3.66
CA VAL A 59 13.07 19.61 3.87
C VAL A 59 11.77 20.37 4.13
N TRP A 60 11.86 21.62 4.61
CA TRP A 60 10.71 22.47 4.89
C TRP A 60 10.07 23.06 3.63
N ARG A 61 10.91 23.37 2.62
CA ARG A 61 10.46 23.86 1.32
C ARG A 61 10.26 22.68 0.38
N ASN A 62 9.26 22.77 -0.47
CA ASN A 62 9.03 21.83 -1.57
C ASN A 62 8.58 22.59 -2.80
N ASP A 63 8.73 21.95 -3.97
CA ASP A 63 8.40 22.55 -5.27
C ASP A 63 6.91 22.43 -5.63
N ASP A 64 6.17 21.58 -4.91
CA ASP A 64 4.81 21.17 -5.26
C ASP A 64 3.72 21.97 -4.53
N CYS A 65 4.04 22.54 -3.37
CA CYS A 65 3.13 23.24 -2.46
C CYS A 65 3.73 24.57 -1.98
N ALA A 66 2.88 25.42 -1.40
CA ALA A 66 3.32 26.66 -0.77
C ALA A 66 4.27 26.37 0.42
N ARG A 67 5.07 27.37 0.81
CA ARG A 67 5.97 27.23 1.96
C ARG A 67 5.20 26.82 3.22
N GLY A 68 5.69 25.80 3.92
CA GLY A 68 5.07 25.30 5.16
C GLY A 68 3.90 24.34 4.92
N ASP A 69 3.53 24.13 3.65
CA ASP A 69 2.60 23.10 3.23
C ASP A 69 3.35 21.92 2.62
N VAL A 70 2.76 20.75 2.66
CA VAL A 70 3.28 19.52 2.08
C VAL A 70 2.19 18.77 1.34
N ARG A 71 2.62 18.04 0.30
CA ARG A 71 1.74 17.17 -0.48
C ARG A 71 1.26 16.00 0.37
N CYS A 72 -0.06 15.92 0.58
CA CYS A 72 -0.73 14.78 1.18
C CYS A 72 -1.60 14.08 0.13
N THR A 73 -1.26 12.83 -0.17
CA THR A 73 -2.11 11.95 -0.97
C THR A 73 -2.90 11.03 -0.05
N ARG A 74 -4.23 11.06 -0.16
CA ARG A 74 -5.14 10.26 0.66
C ARG A 74 -6.38 9.86 -0.14
N ASN A 75 -6.77 8.59 -0.07
CA ASN A 75 -7.95 8.06 -0.76
C ASN A 75 -7.99 8.35 -2.28
N GLY A 76 -6.82 8.48 -2.91
CA GLY A 76 -6.68 8.82 -4.33
C GLY A 76 -6.79 10.32 -4.65
N ASP A 77 -7.00 11.18 -3.65
CA ASP A 77 -6.96 12.63 -3.79
C ASP A 77 -5.61 13.17 -3.30
N THR A 78 -5.12 14.24 -3.94
CA THR A 78 -3.83 14.87 -3.60
C THR A 78 -4.05 16.35 -3.33
N SER A 79 -3.73 16.78 -2.11
CA SER A 79 -3.92 18.15 -1.65
C SER A 79 -2.68 18.66 -0.91
N CYS A 80 -2.39 19.95 -1.02
CA CYS A 80 -1.42 20.63 -0.16
C CYS A 80 -2.06 20.97 1.18
N ILE A 81 -1.46 20.52 2.28
CA ILE A 81 -1.89 20.81 3.66
C ILE A 81 -0.68 21.23 4.49
N THR A 82 -0.90 21.93 5.60
CA THR A 82 0.21 22.34 6.48
C THR A 82 0.97 21.12 7.03
N ILE A 83 2.27 21.27 7.26
CA ILE A 83 3.10 20.19 7.85
C ILE A 83 2.50 19.71 9.19
N ARG A 84 2.01 20.63 10.02
CA ARG A 84 1.32 20.28 11.27
C ARG A 84 0.08 19.41 11.03
N GLU A 85 -0.77 19.80 10.08
CA GLU A 85 -1.97 19.02 9.76
C GLU A 85 -1.61 17.63 9.21
N TYR A 86 -0.56 17.53 8.39
CA TYR A 86 -0.02 16.26 7.91
C TYR A 86 0.34 15.33 9.08
N CYS A 87 1.07 15.84 10.08
CA CYS A 87 1.52 15.06 11.24
C CYS A 87 0.36 14.55 12.13
N HIS A 88 -0.80 15.22 12.15
CA HIS A 88 -1.95 14.81 12.97
C HIS A 88 -2.94 13.88 12.23
N LYS A 89 -2.84 13.70 10.91
CA LYS A 89 -3.74 12.80 10.17
C LYS A 89 -3.29 11.34 10.29
N THR A 90 -4.07 10.53 11.00
CA THR A 90 -3.72 9.13 11.29
C THR A 90 -4.63 8.08 10.64
N ASN A 91 -5.81 8.45 10.11
CA ASN A 91 -6.74 7.47 9.54
C ASN A 91 -7.58 8.00 8.34
N PRO A 92 -7.25 7.60 7.09
CA PRO A 92 -5.96 7.06 6.68
C PRO A 92 -4.86 8.14 6.81
N PRO A 93 -3.60 7.75 7.06
CA PRO A 93 -2.49 8.70 7.08
C PRO A 93 -2.25 9.30 5.70
N CYS A 94 -1.60 10.46 5.66
CA CYS A 94 -1.12 11.03 4.41
C CYS A 94 0.02 10.20 3.84
N SER A 95 0.01 9.96 2.53
CA SER A 95 1.16 9.47 1.79
C SER A 95 1.87 10.66 1.15
N GLY A 96 3.17 10.81 1.39
CA GLY A 96 3.99 11.91 0.84
C GLY A 96 5.45 11.81 1.27
N ASP A 97 6.29 12.72 0.77
CA ASP A 97 7.75 12.70 0.95
C ASP A 97 8.23 13.53 2.16
N LEU A 98 7.35 13.78 3.15
CA LEU A 98 7.68 14.56 4.34
C LEU A 98 8.67 13.82 5.24
N ASP A 99 9.76 14.48 5.64
CA ASP A 99 10.66 13.94 6.68
C ASP A 99 9.96 13.95 8.04
N MET A 100 9.73 12.77 8.61
CA MET A 100 9.01 12.60 9.87
C MET A 100 9.70 13.26 11.08
N ARG A 101 10.99 13.62 10.97
CA ARG A 101 11.69 14.40 12.01
C ARG A 101 11.08 15.80 12.16
N LEU A 102 10.49 16.36 11.11
CA LEU A 102 9.72 17.60 11.20
C LEU A 102 8.48 17.43 12.09
N CYS A 103 7.79 16.27 12.00
CA CYS A 103 6.67 15.99 12.89
C CYS A 103 7.11 15.89 14.35
N GLN A 104 8.28 15.32 14.63
CA GLN A 104 8.82 15.27 15.98
C GLN A 104 9.22 16.67 16.48
N MET A 105 9.86 17.48 15.65
CA MET A 105 10.21 18.87 15.97
C MET A 105 8.98 19.71 16.32
N LEU A 106 7.91 19.57 15.53
CA LEU A 106 6.64 20.25 15.77
C LEU A 106 5.93 19.73 17.02
N ALA A 107 6.02 18.43 17.31
CA ALA A 107 5.45 17.84 18.52
C ALA A 107 6.21 18.25 19.79
N GLU A 108 7.51 18.50 19.68
CA GLU A 108 8.34 19.05 20.76
C GLU A 108 8.26 20.57 20.85
N GLU A 109 7.55 21.23 19.93
CA GLU A 109 7.36 22.67 19.84
C GLU A 109 8.68 23.48 19.91
N LYS A 110 9.77 22.89 19.38
CA LYS A 110 11.11 23.47 19.45
C LYS A 110 11.95 23.17 18.22
N LEU A 111 12.48 24.20 17.59
CA LEU A 111 13.42 24.11 16.47
C LEU A 111 14.73 23.45 16.90
N GLN A 112 15.19 22.50 16.09
CA GLN A 112 16.39 21.70 16.31
C GLN A 112 17.06 21.43 14.96
N ASN A 113 18.35 21.08 14.94
CA ASN A 113 18.94 20.54 13.72
C ASN A 113 18.23 19.23 13.38
N LEU A 114 17.94 19.02 12.10
CA LEU A 114 17.27 17.80 11.65
C LEU A 114 18.08 16.52 11.98
N GLU A 115 19.40 16.63 12.10
CA GLU A 115 20.29 15.53 12.46
C GLU A 115 20.25 15.16 13.95
N ASP A 116 19.85 16.11 14.82
CA ASP A 116 19.80 15.92 16.28
C ASP A 116 18.44 15.36 16.75
N ILE A 117 17.42 15.37 15.89
CA ILE A 117 16.08 14.93 16.24
C ILE A 117 16.01 13.39 16.22
N ILE A 118 15.90 12.83 17.41
CA ILE A 118 15.71 11.40 17.66
C ILE A 118 14.21 11.11 17.69
N LEU A 119 13.70 10.26 16.80
CA LEU A 119 12.28 9.93 16.78
C LEU A 119 11.92 9.07 18.01
N PRO A 120 10.66 9.09 18.50
CA PRO A 120 10.27 8.33 19.69
C PRO A 120 10.49 6.82 19.60
N ARG A 121 10.61 6.25 18.39
CA ARG A 121 11.01 4.84 18.18
C ARG A 121 12.49 4.59 18.54
N ASP A 122 13.33 5.59 18.35
CA ASP A 122 14.78 5.52 18.53
C ASP A 122 15.17 5.81 20.00
N ARG A 123 14.35 6.56 20.76
CA ARG A 123 14.57 6.79 22.21
C ARG A 123 14.41 5.53 23.06
N ALA A 124 13.69 4.51 22.58
CA ALA A 124 13.56 3.23 23.28
C ALA A 124 14.85 2.37 23.24
N GLU A 125 15.88 2.79 22.50
CA GLU A 125 17.11 2.03 22.24
C GLU A 125 18.27 2.29 23.22
N PHE A 126 18.18 3.28 24.11
CA PHE A 126 19.35 3.77 24.87
C PHE A 126 19.58 3.19 26.27
N GLN A 127 18.80 2.20 26.72
CA GLN A 127 18.84 1.74 28.12
C GLN A 127 19.52 0.40 28.40
N ASP A 128 20.05 -0.32 27.42
CA ASP A 128 20.79 -1.55 27.71
C ASP A 128 22.01 -1.72 26.82
N GLY A 129 23.18 -1.87 27.43
CA GLY A 129 24.49 -2.03 26.79
C GLY A 129 24.69 -3.41 26.16
N GLY A 130 23.70 -3.88 25.42
CA GLY A 130 23.70 -5.13 24.66
C GLY A 130 23.93 -4.86 23.17
N GLU A 131 24.61 -5.80 22.53
CA GLU A 131 24.84 -5.99 21.10
C GLU A 131 23.87 -5.23 20.17
N VAL A 132 24.43 -4.39 19.29
CA VAL A 132 23.71 -3.60 18.28
C VAL A 132 23.01 -4.55 17.30
N ILE A 133 21.75 -4.89 17.59
CA ILE A 133 20.82 -5.45 16.62
C ILE A 133 19.81 -4.34 16.33
N THR A 134 20.00 -3.66 15.21
CA THR A 134 19.13 -2.59 14.75
C THR A 134 17.70 -3.13 14.63
N GLN A 135 16.67 -2.40 15.04
CA GLN A 135 15.27 -2.84 14.89
C GLN A 135 14.96 -3.19 13.43
N ASN A 136 15.54 -2.47 12.46
CA ASN A 136 15.48 -2.80 11.04
C ASN A 136 16.05 -4.20 10.73
N LEU A 137 17.11 -4.62 11.41
CA LEU A 137 17.63 -5.98 11.29
C LEU A 137 16.66 -6.99 11.92
N ASN A 138 16.04 -6.69 13.07
CA ASN A 138 15.02 -7.57 13.65
C ASN A 138 13.78 -7.69 12.74
N ASP A 139 13.27 -6.58 12.20
CA ASP A 139 12.12 -6.56 11.29
C ASP A 139 12.42 -7.30 9.97
N THR A 140 13.64 -7.16 9.44
CA THR A 140 14.07 -7.93 8.25
C THR A 140 14.31 -9.41 8.56
N LEU A 141 14.79 -9.75 9.75
CA LEU A 141 14.90 -11.13 10.21
C LEU A 141 13.51 -11.76 10.39
N VAL A 142 12.54 -11.03 10.95
CA VAL A 142 11.12 -11.47 11.04
C VAL A 142 10.53 -11.68 9.65
N SER A 143 10.78 -10.75 8.72
CA SER A 143 10.38 -10.92 7.31
C SER A 143 11.02 -12.16 6.67
N GLY A 144 12.26 -12.48 7.05
CA GLY A 144 12.94 -13.72 6.67
C GLY A 144 12.26 -14.97 7.22
N THR A 145 11.79 -14.94 8.47
CA THR A 145 11.04 -16.05 9.07
C THR A 145 9.66 -16.23 8.44
N ASP A 146 8.96 -15.13 8.12
CA ASP A 146 7.68 -15.16 7.41
C ASP A 146 7.85 -15.72 5.99
N PHE A 147 8.94 -15.35 5.31
CA PHE A 147 9.30 -15.93 4.02
C PHE A 147 9.54 -17.43 4.13
N ASP A 148 10.35 -17.89 5.08
CA ASP A 148 10.66 -19.31 5.28
C ASP A 148 9.40 -20.14 5.59
N TYR A 149 8.47 -19.57 6.37
CA TYR A 149 7.17 -20.17 6.63
C TYR A 149 6.34 -20.37 5.35
N LEU A 150 6.38 -19.41 4.41
CA LEU A 150 5.62 -19.47 3.16
C LEU A 150 6.26 -20.35 2.08
N VAL A 151 7.57 -20.57 2.09
CA VAL A 151 8.31 -21.35 1.09
C VAL A 151 7.67 -22.72 0.78
N PRO A 152 7.36 -23.60 1.77
CA PRO A 152 6.77 -24.92 1.50
C PRO A 152 5.36 -24.82 0.87
N HIS A 153 4.68 -23.70 1.04
CA HIS A 153 3.32 -23.48 0.55
C HIS A 153 3.26 -22.67 -0.74
N THR A 154 4.40 -22.24 -1.29
CA THR A 154 4.43 -21.32 -2.44
C THR A 154 5.39 -21.72 -3.56
N ILE A 155 6.62 -22.11 -3.22
CA ILE A 155 7.69 -22.30 -4.22
C ILE A 155 8.54 -23.55 -3.97
N LYS A 156 8.23 -24.37 -2.97
CA LYS A 156 8.97 -25.60 -2.70
C LYS A 156 8.06 -26.71 -2.20
N HIS A 157 8.19 -27.89 -2.78
CA HIS A 157 7.60 -29.13 -2.26
C HIS A 157 8.40 -30.31 -2.83
N ASP A 158 8.60 -31.37 -2.05
CA ASP A 158 9.47 -32.50 -2.45
C ASP A 158 8.97 -33.25 -3.70
N ASP A 159 7.64 -33.32 -3.88
CA ASP A 159 7.00 -33.91 -5.07
C ASP A 159 7.03 -33.01 -6.34
N CYS A 160 7.56 -31.79 -6.27
CA CYS A 160 7.55 -30.84 -7.37
C CYS A 160 8.97 -30.37 -7.75
N PRO A 161 9.19 -29.93 -9.01
CA PRO A 161 10.46 -29.34 -9.40
C PRO A 161 10.84 -28.12 -8.54
N ASN A 162 12.13 -27.74 -8.56
CA ASN A 162 12.60 -26.53 -7.90
C ASN A 162 11.76 -25.31 -8.31
N LEU A 163 11.43 -24.45 -7.34
CA LEU A 163 10.55 -23.27 -7.48
C LEU A 163 9.05 -23.59 -7.62
N TYR A 164 8.63 -24.83 -7.41
CA TYR A 164 7.22 -25.23 -7.40
C TYR A 164 6.83 -25.88 -6.08
N THR A 165 5.61 -25.59 -5.63
CA THR A 165 4.92 -26.27 -4.53
C THR A 165 3.75 -27.11 -5.08
N LYS A 166 3.27 -28.05 -4.27
CA LYS A 166 2.14 -28.91 -4.60
C LYS A 166 0.85 -28.32 -4.03
N VAL A 167 -0.14 -28.11 -4.89
CA VAL A 167 -1.49 -27.66 -4.51
C VAL A 167 -2.50 -28.64 -5.11
N GLY A 168 -3.11 -29.48 -4.28
CA GLY A 168 -3.85 -30.65 -4.77
C GLY A 168 -2.95 -31.59 -5.57
N ASP A 169 -3.31 -31.87 -6.82
CA ASP A 169 -2.56 -32.76 -7.73
C ASP A 169 -1.70 -32.01 -8.76
N ILE A 170 -1.56 -30.68 -8.62
CA ILE A 170 -0.80 -29.83 -9.53
C ILE A 170 0.42 -29.21 -8.85
N CYS A 171 1.49 -29.06 -9.63
CA CYS A 171 2.68 -28.30 -9.22
C CYS A 171 2.54 -26.87 -9.72
N VAL A 172 2.51 -25.91 -8.80
CA VAL A 172 2.39 -24.48 -9.08
C VAL A 172 3.51 -23.69 -8.42
N SER A 173 3.88 -22.56 -9.02
CA SER A 173 4.80 -21.60 -8.42
C SER A 173 4.00 -20.35 -8.10
N LEU A 174 3.81 -20.08 -6.81
CA LEU A 174 3.22 -18.86 -6.28
C LEU A 174 4.36 -17.89 -5.96
N PHE A 175 4.95 -17.25 -6.98
CA PHE A 175 6.15 -16.42 -6.82
C PHE A 175 5.81 -15.04 -6.24
N PHE A 176 5.39 -15.03 -4.97
CA PHE A 176 4.74 -13.91 -4.27
C PHE A 176 5.64 -12.69 -4.02
N ILE A 177 6.96 -12.86 -4.13
CA ILE A 177 7.96 -11.78 -4.01
C ILE A 177 8.18 -11.00 -5.32
N GLY A 178 7.80 -11.59 -6.46
CA GLY A 178 7.97 -10.96 -7.77
C GLY A 178 6.86 -9.97 -8.06
N ASN A 179 7.20 -8.88 -8.75
CA ASN A 179 6.22 -7.91 -9.22
C ASN A 179 6.51 -7.49 -10.66
N MET A 180 5.72 -7.98 -11.61
CA MET A 180 5.99 -7.87 -13.04
C MET A 180 4.71 -7.70 -13.87
N THR A 181 4.84 -7.17 -15.08
CA THR A 181 3.71 -7.06 -16.04
C THR A 181 3.26 -8.45 -16.49
N TRP A 182 2.07 -8.54 -17.09
CA TRP A 182 1.55 -9.85 -17.54
C TRP A 182 2.46 -10.52 -18.58
N GLY A 183 3.05 -9.74 -19.50
CA GLY A 183 3.98 -10.26 -20.51
C GLY A 183 5.29 -10.78 -19.91
N GLU A 184 5.84 -10.06 -18.93
CA GLU A 184 7.00 -10.50 -18.17
C GLU A 184 6.70 -11.75 -17.35
N ALA A 185 5.52 -11.84 -16.73
CA ALA A 185 5.04 -13.03 -16.02
C ALA A 185 4.95 -14.26 -16.93
N ASN A 186 4.45 -14.08 -18.15
CA ASN A 186 4.40 -15.15 -19.13
C ASN A 186 5.79 -15.68 -19.46
N GLN A 187 6.75 -14.80 -19.70
CA GLN A 187 8.13 -15.21 -19.98
C GLN A 187 8.83 -15.81 -18.77
N PHE A 188 8.61 -15.26 -17.57
CA PHE A 188 9.16 -15.78 -16.33
C PHE A 188 8.76 -17.24 -16.11
N CYS A 189 7.48 -17.57 -16.27
CA CYS A 189 7.01 -18.94 -16.10
C CYS A 189 7.65 -19.92 -17.09
N GLU A 190 7.85 -19.52 -18.35
CA GLU A 190 8.55 -20.33 -19.35
C GLU A 190 10.02 -20.58 -18.97
N VAL A 191 10.71 -19.55 -18.44
CA VAL A 191 12.12 -19.66 -17.99
C VAL A 191 12.27 -20.64 -16.83
N ILE A 192 11.32 -20.69 -15.89
CA ILE A 192 11.36 -21.64 -14.76
C ILE A 192 10.78 -23.02 -15.10
N GLY A 193 10.48 -23.29 -16.37
CA GLY A 193 10.07 -24.62 -16.85
C GLY A 193 8.57 -24.92 -16.75
N GLY A 194 7.73 -23.90 -16.66
CA GLY A 194 6.28 -24.04 -16.68
C GLY A 194 5.62 -23.03 -17.61
N LYS A 195 4.34 -22.75 -17.38
CA LYS A 195 3.58 -21.69 -18.08
C LYS A 195 2.79 -20.88 -17.09
N LEU A 196 2.36 -19.68 -17.49
CA LEU A 196 1.33 -18.98 -16.71
C LEU A 196 0.16 -19.92 -16.46
N PHE A 197 -0.33 -19.92 -15.23
CA PHE A 197 -1.34 -20.86 -14.80
C PHE A 197 -2.59 -20.74 -15.67
N THR A 198 -2.93 -21.85 -16.28
CA THR A 198 -4.09 -22.01 -17.13
C THR A 198 -4.83 -23.24 -16.62
N PRO A 199 -6.08 -23.10 -16.15
CA PRO A 199 -6.79 -24.20 -15.52
C PRO A 199 -7.17 -25.25 -16.58
N GLU A 200 -6.83 -26.51 -16.34
CA GLU A 200 -7.32 -27.63 -17.15
C GLU A 200 -8.76 -27.98 -16.78
N LYS A 201 -9.06 -27.89 -15.47
CA LYS A 201 -10.38 -28.08 -14.88
C LYS A 201 -10.70 -26.86 -14.03
N SER A 202 -11.98 -26.48 -14.00
CA SER A 202 -12.46 -25.37 -13.16
C SER A 202 -12.11 -25.55 -11.67
N GLU A 203 -12.18 -26.79 -11.17
CA GLU A 203 -11.84 -27.13 -9.79
C GLU A 203 -10.42 -26.71 -9.38
N GLU A 204 -9.48 -26.59 -10.31
CA GLU A 204 -8.12 -26.10 -10.01
C GLU A 204 -8.14 -24.66 -9.48
N LEU A 205 -9.06 -23.82 -9.96
CA LEU A 205 -9.23 -22.44 -9.47
C LEU A 205 -9.73 -22.42 -8.02
N ASP A 206 -10.66 -23.32 -7.68
CA ASP A 206 -11.23 -23.42 -6.34
C ASP A 206 -10.21 -23.92 -5.31
N ILE A 207 -9.44 -24.97 -5.67
CA ILE A 207 -8.38 -25.52 -4.82
C ILE A 207 -7.29 -24.47 -4.61
N LEU A 208 -6.90 -23.76 -5.67
CA LEU A 208 -5.86 -22.74 -5.62
C LEU A 208 -6.30 -21.52 -4.79
N GLY A 209 -7.52 -21.04 -4.99
CA GLY A 209 -8.09 -19.95 -4.19
C GLY A 209 -8.25 -20.33 -2.71
N ARG A 210 -8.62 -21.58 -2.41
CA ARG A 210 -8.67 -22.09 -1.02
C ARG A 210 -7.29 -22.13 -0.39
N HIS A 211 -6.31 -22.71 -1.09
CA HIS A 211 -4.93 -22.80 -0.64
C HIS A 211 -4.36 -21.42 -0.30
N MET A 212 -4.57 -20.42 -1.16
CA MET A 212 -4.10 -19.06 -0.90
C MET A 212 -4.79 -18.36 0.27
N ARG A 213 -6.01 -18.76 0.66
CA ARG A 213 -6.71 -18.20 1.84
C ARG A 213 -6.35 -18.91 3.15
N GLU A 214 -6.04 -20.20 3.08
CA GLU A 214 -5.64 -21.01 4.25
C GLU A 214 -4.22 -20.69 4.72
N HIS A 215 -3.40 -20.13 3.85
CA HIS A 215 -2.05 -19.66 4.15
C HIS A 215 -2.02 -18.13 4.12
N PRO A 216 -1.11 -17.45 4.83
CA PRO A 216 -1.03 -15.98 4.89
C PRO A 216 -0.41 -15.38 3.61
N ILE A 217 -0.93 -15.78 2.45
CA ILE A 217 -0.55 -15.24 1.15
C ILE A 217 -1.46 -14.04 0.91
N SER A 218 -0.89 -12.89 0.55
CA SER A 218 -1.63 -11.65 0.29
C SER A 218 -1.27 -10.98 -1.04
N SER A 219 -0.40 -11.59 -1.83
CA SER A 219 0.00 -11.07 -3.14
C SER A 219 -1.12 -11.27 -4.17
N ASP A 220 -1.16 -10.37 -5.16
CA ASP A 220 -1.98 -10.53 -6.37
C ASP A 220 -1.19 -11.31 -7.43
N PHE A 221 -1.88 -12.15 -8.19
CA PHE A 221 -1.24 -13.07 -9.13
C PHE A 221 -1.76 -12.94 -10.56
N TRP A 222 -0.86 -12.80 -11.53
CA TRP A 222 -1.14 -12.99 -12.95
C TRP A 222 -1.35 -14.47 -13.27
N ILE A 223 -2.38 -14.76 -14.05
CA ILE A 223 -2.66 -16.07 -14.62
C ILE A 223 -2.76 -15.98 -16.16
N GLY A 224 -2.86 -17.13 -16.83
CA GLY A 224 -2.78 -17.25 -18.29
C GLY A 224 -3.99 -16.74 -19.07
N GLY A 225 -4.83 -15.86 -18.52
CA GLY A 225 -5.97 -15.30 -19.24
C GLY A 225 -5.67 -13.93 -19.83
N ASN A 226 -6.13 -13.67 -21.06
CA ASN A 226 -6.14 -12.32 -21.63
C ASN A 226 -7.31 -12.11 -22.59
N PHE A 227 -7.62 -10.84 -22.87
CA PHE A 227 -8.51 -10.47 -23.95
C PHE A 227 -7.70 -10.30 -25.24
N TYR A 228 -8.03 -11.07 -26.27
CA TYR A 228 -7.29 -11.03 -27.54
C TYR A 228 -7.84 -9.99 -28.51
N ASN A 229 -9.10 -10.15 -28.93
CA ASN A 229 -9.80 -9.20 -29.79
C ASN A 229 -11.32 -9.46 -29.74
N ASN A 230 -12.11 -8.59 -30.37
CA ASN A 230 -13.58 -8.71 -30.40
C ASN A 230 -14.10 -10.00 -31.07
N THR A 231 -13.30 -10.67 -31.89
CA THR A 231 -13.70 -11.93 -32.56
C THR A 231 -13.46 -13.16 -31.68
N HIS A 232 -12.36 -13.18 -30.94
CA HIS A 232 -11.94 -14.34 -30.13
C HIS A 232 -12.27 -14.18 -28.65
N GLY A 233 -12.49 -12.95 -28.17
CA GLY A 233 -12.83 -12.64 -26.79
C GLY A 233 -11.72 -12.97 -25.79
N TRP A 234 -12.14 -13.38 -24.60
CA TRP A 234 -11.27 -13.84 -23.51
C TRP A 234 -10.79 -15.27 -23.78
N ARG A 235 -9.47 -15.47 -23.68
CA ARG A 235 -8.84 -16.76 -23.92
C ARG A 235 -7.73 -17.04 -22.91
N TRP A 236 -7.46 -18.32 -22.73
CA TRP A 236 -6.28 -18.81 -22.05
C TRP A 236 -5.04 -18.78 -22.96
N THR A 237 -3.85 -18.84 -22.38
CA THR A 237 -2.56 -18.85 -23.11
C THR A 237 -2.39 -20.08 -24.01
N ASP A 238 -3.10 -21.17 -23.72
CA ASP A 238 -3.15 -22.38 -24.55
C ASP A 238 -4.12 -22.27 -25.75
N GLY A 239 -4.82 -21.15 -25.88
CA GLY A 239 -5.76 -20.87 -26.97
C GLY A 239 -7.20 -21.29 -26.70
N ARG A 240 -7.50 -21.97 -25.58
CA ARG A 240 -8.89 -22.27 -25.21
C ARG A 240 -9.64 -20.99 -24.85
N ALA A 241 -10.92 -20.93 -25.22
CA ALA A 241 -11.80 -19.84 -24.80
C ALA A 241 -12.05 -19.92 -23.28
N MET A 242 -12.16 -18.75 -22.63
CA MET A 242 -12.51 -18.67 -21.22
C MET A 242 -14.03 -18.74 -21.05
N GLU A 243 -14.48 -19.55 -20.09
CA GLU A 243 -15.88 -19.50 -19.67
C GLU A 243 -16.13 -18.22 -18.87
N LEU A 244 -17.07 -17.40 -19.36
CA LEU A 244 -17.53 -16.19 -18.66
C LEU A 244 -18.66 -16.49 -17.66
N SER A 245 -18.88 -17.78 -17.34
CA SER A 245 -19.88 -18.18 -16.35
C SER A 245 -19.42 -17.82 -14.93
N THR A 246 -20.39 -17.60 -14.05
CA THR A 246 -20.31 -16.62 -12.96
C THR A 246 -19.56 -17.06 -11.69
N TYR A 247 -19.10 -18.29 -11.55
CA TYR A 247 -18.62 -18.74 -10.23
C TYR A 247 -17.14 -18.45 -9.94
N HIS A 248 -16.34 -18.10 -10.95
CA HIS A 248 -14.91 -17.78 -10.75
C HIS A 248 -14.57 -16.30 -10.87
N TRP A 249 -15.43 -15.50 -11.49
CA TRP A 249 -15.16 -14.08 -11.70
C TRP A 249 -15.62 -13.24 -10.54
N ALA A 250 -14.76 -12.31 -10.12
CA ALA A 250 -14.99 -11.46 -8.97
C ALA A 250 -16.16 -10.50 -9.18
N LEU A 251 -16.89 -10.25 -8.10
CA LEU A 251 -17.77 -9.08 -8.00
C LEU A 251 -16.92 -7.84 -7.77
N ARG A 252 -17.14 -6.81 -8.57
CA ARG A 252 -16.48 -5.52 -8.51
C ARG A 252 -17.49 -4.44 -8.17
N HIS A 253 -17.02 -3.41 -7.47
CA HIS A 253 -17.79 -2.22 -7.19
C HIS A 253 -17.27 -1.06 -8.03
N ASP A 254 -18.15 -0.35 -8.73
CA ASP A 254 -17.88 0.93 -9.37
C ASP A 254 -18.92 1.94 -8.89
N SER A 255 -18.43 3.09 -8.43
CA SER A 255 -19.26 4.22 -8.01
C SER A 255 -19.94 4.92 -9.19
N THR A 256 -19.45 4.69 -10.42
CA THR A 256 -20.01 5.28 -11.64
C THR A 256 -21.14 4.41 -12.19
N CYS A 257 -22.22 5.08 -12.60
CA CYS A 257 -23.41 4.42 -13.10
C CYS A 257 -23.48 4.51 -14.62
N TYR A 258 -23.55 3.38 -15.32
CA TYR A 258 -23.84 3.33 -16.74
C TYR A 258 -25.28 2.89 -16.97
N GLN A 259 -26.11 3.79 -17.50
CA GLN A 259 -27.46 3.43 -17.91
C GLN A 259 -27.38 2.49 -19.13
N ARG A 260 -27.96 1.29 -19.01
CA ARG A 260 -28.05 0.34 -20.12
C ARG A 260 -29.28 0.68 -20.96
N GLU A 261 -29.06 1.22 -22.16
CA GLU A 261 -30.12 1.45 -23.14
C GLU A 261 -30.54 0.12 -23.79
N LEU A 262 -31.80 -0.31 -23.59
CA LEU A 262 -32.38 -1.43 -24.33
C LEU A 262 -33.27 -0.89 -25.47
N ASN A 263 -32.87 -1.16 -26.71
CA ASN A 263 -33.71 -0.89 -27.88
C ASN A 263 -34.59 -2.11 -28.17
N TRP A 264 -35.89 -2.00 -27.92
CA TRP A 264 -36.85 -3.01 -28.34
C TRP A 264 -37.31 -2.71 -29.78
N GLU A 265 -36.87 -3.52 -30.74
CA GLU A 265 -37.12 -3.34 -32.19
C GLU A 265 -38.61 -3.20 -32.55
N HIS A 266 -39.52 -3.66 -31.68
CA HIS A 266 -40.96 -3.62 -31.94
C HIS A 266 -41.71 -2.44 -31.32
N ARG A 267 -41.07 -1.55 -30.54
CA ARG A 267 -41.78 -0.40 -29.92
C ARG A 267 -41.17 0.97 -30.14
N ASN A 268 -39.95 1.12 -30.68
CA ASN A 268 -39.25 2.42 -30.72
C ASN A 268 -39.28 3.15 -29.35
N VAL A 269 -39.29 2.39 -28.25
CA VAL A 269 -39.24 2.93 -26.89
C VAL A 269 -37.88 2.56 -26.32
N LYS A 270 -37.11 3.59 -25.92
CA LYS A 270 -35.97 3.43 -25.03
C LYS A 270 -36.50 3.15 -23.64
N VAL A 271 -36.16 1.99 -23.08
CA VAL A 271 -36.49 1.64 -21.69
C VAL A 271 -35.19 1.53 -20.93
N ASP A 272 -35.08 2.24 -19.82
CA ASP A 272 -33.98 2.06 -18.88
C ASP A 272 -34.06 0.63 -18.32
N ALA A 273 -32.98 -0.15 -18.48
CA ALA A 273 -32.91 -1.43 -17.81
C ALA A 273 -32.91 -1.19 -16.29
N ASN A 274 -33.96 -1.65 -15.60
CA ASN A 274 -34.13 -1.65 -14.13
C ASN A 274 -34.59 -0.35 -13.45
N ASP A 275 -35.65 0.34 -13.91
CA ASP A 275 -36.32 1.44 -13.17
C ASP A 275 -35.40 2.54 -12.59
N GLY A 276 -34.19 2.72 -13.15
CA GLY A 276 -33.17 3.65 -12.62
C GLY A 276 -32.41 3.18 -11.37
N VAL A 277 -32.55 1.92 -10.93
CA VAL A 277 -31.75 1.36 -9.83
C VAL A 277 -30.35 1.04 -10.34
N CYS A 278 -29.40 1.90 -9.97
CA CYS A 278 -28.00 1.69 -10.26
C CYS A 278 -27.44 0.54 -9.41
N TYR A 279 -26.98 -0.53 -10.06
CA TYR A 279 -26.21 -1.57 -9.39
C TYR A 279 -24.73 -1.18 -9.47
N SER A 280 -24.19 -0.66 -8.36
CA SER A 280 -22.76 -0.37 -8.24
C SER A 280 -21.90 -1.63 -8.25
N TYR A 281 -22.51 -2.81 -8.18
CA TYR A 281 -21.82 -4.09 -8.26
C TYR A 281 -22.04 -4.76 -9.61
N PHE A 282 -20.96 -5.18 -10.24
CA PHE A 282 -20.96 -5.93 -11.49
C PHE A 282 -19.98 -7.09 -11.39
N GLN A 283 -20.16 -8.08 -12.25
CA GLN A 283 -19.26 -9.21 -12.35
C GLN A 283 -18.20 -8.94 -13.41
N ALA A 284 -16.93 -9.20 -13.06
CA ALA A 284 -15.86 -9.24 -14.05
C ALA A 284 -16.11 -10.36 -15.10
N PRO A 285 -15.58 -10.24 -16.32
CA PRO A 285 -14.93 -9.06 -16.87
C PRO A 285 -15.96 -8.01 -17.30
N TRP A 286 -15.67 -6.73 -17.07
CA TRP A 286 -16.58 -5.63 -17.36
C TRP A 286 -15.83 -4.36 -17.80
N VAL A 287 -14.68 -4.49 -18.45
CA VAL A 287 -14.07 -3.31 -19.07
C VAL A 287 -14.88 -2.89 -20.31
N SER A 288 -15.32 -1.63 -20.36
CA SER A 288 -15.97 -1.01 -21.53
C SER A 288 -15.09 -1.06 -22.79
N ASN A 289 -13.77 -1.06 -22.58
CA ASN A 289 -12.75 -1.36 -23.57
C ASN A 289 -11.80 -2.46 -23.04
N PRO A 290 -12.00 -3.73 -23.42
CA PRO A 290 -11.19 -4.84 -22.92
C PRO A 290 -9.81 -4.95 -23.59
N TYR A 291 -9.46 -4.07 -24.53
CA TYR A 291 -8.12 -4.08 -25.14
C TYR A 291 -7.05 -3.80 -24.07
N GLY A 292 -6.01 -4.65 -24.03
CA GLY A 292 -4.95 -4.55 -23.00
C GLY A 292 -5.36 -5.07 -21.63
N SER A 293 -6.45 -5.85 -21.54
CA SER A 293 -6.87 -6.50 -20.30
C SER A 293 -6.35 -7.94 -20.19
N CYS A 294 -5.85 -8.26 -19.00
CA CYS A 294 -5.30 -9.55 -18.61
C CYS A 294 -5.99 -10.05 -17.34
N VAL A 295 -5.92 -11.36 -17.07
CA VAL A 295 -6.61 -11.97 -15.94
C VAL A 295 -5.66 -12.15 -14.76
N ALA A 296 -6.12 -11.70 -13.59
CA ALA A 296 -5.44 -11.89 -12.32
C ALA A 296 -6.35 -12.55 -11.28
N MET A 297 -5.74 -13.27 -10.33
CA MET A 297 -6.34 -13.66 -9.06
C MET A 297 -5.86 -12.67 -8.00
N THR A 298 -6.78 -11.92 -7.37
CA THR A 298 -6.39 -10.81 -6.47
C THR A 298 -6.84 -11.02 -5.04
N TYR A 299 -5.99 -10.65 -4.07
CA TYR A 299 -6.24 -10.87 -2.65
C TYR A 299 -7.51 -10.15 -2.17
N LYS A 300 -7.67 -8.87 -2.54
CA LYS A 300 -8.87 -8.07 -2.21
C LYS A 300 -10.18 -8.67 -2.71
N ARG A 301 -10.11 -9.55 -3.70
CA ARG A 301 -11.26 -10.22 -4.32
C ARG A 301 -11.26 -11.71 -3.98
N PHE A 302 -10.70 -12.10 -2.83
CA PHE A 302 -10.65 -13.48 -2.33
C PHE A 302 -10.11 -14.49 -3.35
N TYR A 303 -9.22 -14.04 -4.23
CA TYR A 303 -8.63 -14.80 -5.33
C TYR A 303 -9.59 -15.21 -6.46
N TYR A 304 -10.76 -14.58 -6.55
CA TYR A 304 -11.59 -14.63 -7.75
C TYR A 304 -10.91 -13.88 -8.91
N LEU A 305 -11.24 -14.31 -10.13
CA LEU A 305 -10.71 -13.77 -11.38
C LEU A 305 -11.14 -12.33 -11.58
N SER A 306 -10.18 -11.47 -11.93
CA SER A 306 -10.40 -10.06 -12.22
C SER A 306 -9.73 -9.70 -13.54
N ASP A 307 -10.41 -8.87 -14.33
CA ASP A 307 -9.87 -8.19 -15.50
C ASP A 307 -9.06 -6.96 -15.05
N GLU A 308 -7.76 -7.00 -15.30
CA GLU A 308 -6.81 -5.99 -14.89
C GLU A 308 -6.01 -5.51 -16.10
N ASP A 309 -5.51 -4.27 -16.04
CA ASP A 309 -4.62 -3.74 -17.06
C ASP A 309 -3.32 -4.57 -17.09
N CYS A 310 -2.98 -5.15 -18.24
CA CYS A 310 -1.80 -6.00 -18.43
C CYS A 310 -0.47 -5.30 -18.05
N GLY A 311 -0.44 -3.96 -18.08
CA GLY A 311 0.69 -3.12 -17.69
C GLY A 311 0.87 -2.95 -16.18
N GLN A 312 -0.12 -3.32 -15.36
CA GLN A 312 0.05 -3.37 -13.92
C GLN A 312 1.08 -4.45 -13.54
N LYS A 313 1.74 -4.24 -12.40
CA LYS A 313 2.66 -5.23 -11.87
C LYS A 313 1.95 -6.11 -10.84
N LYS A 314 2.09 -7.43 -10.98
CA LYS A 314 1.61 -8.45 -10.04
C LYS A 314 2.60 -9.63 -10.02
N SER A 315 2.44 -10.54 -9.06
CA SER A 315 3.24 -11.75 -8.98
C SER A 315 2.85 -12.75 -10.06
N PRO A 316 3.77 -13.53 -10.67
CA PRO A 316 3.40 -14.57 -11.60
C PRO A 316 2.93 -15.82 -10.86
N LEU A 317 1.86 -16.46 -11.36
CA LEU A 317 1.45 -17.79 -10.92
C LEU A 317 1.69 -18.76 -12.05
N CYS A 318 2.65 -19.67 -11.85
CA CYS A 318 3.07 -20.62 -12.88
C CYS A 318 2.52 -22.02 -12.58
N LYS A 319 2.27 -22.81 -13.62
CA LYS A 319 1.88 -24.23 -13.55
C LYS A 319 2.87 -25.06 -14.36
N ILE A 320 3.28 -26.21 -13.85
CA ILE A 320 3.97 -27.23 -14.66
C ILE A 320 2.94 -27.87 -15.60
N VAL A 321 3.25 -27.86 -16.90
CA VAL A 321 2.47 -28.61 -17.89
C VAL A 321 3.10 -29.99 -18.01
N LYS A 322 2.38 -31.05 -17.66
CA LYS A 322 2.84 -32.42 -17.90
C LYS A 322 2.96 -32.60 -19.42
N ALA A 323 4.17 -32.97 -19.87
CA ALA A 323 4.45 -33.30 -21.26
C ALA A 323 3.76 -34.60 -21.69
#